data_AF-A7VJ24-F1
#
_entry.id   AF-A7VJ24-F1
#
_cell.length_a   1.000
_cell.length_b   1.000
_cell.length_c   1.000
_cell.angle_alpha   90.00
_cell.angle_beta   90.00
_cell.angle_gamma   90.00
#
_symmetry.space_group_name_H-M   'P 1'
#
loop_
_entity.id
_entity.type
_entity.pdbx_description
1 polymer ?
#
loop_
_entity_poly.entity_id
_entity_poly.type
_entity_poly.pdbx_seq_one_letter_code
_entity_poly.pdbx_strand_id
1 'polypeptide(L)'
;MSIMYRRIKMSVINDLINIESDSLDFGNYELATKTKKDGIEYKGDIYKIKTFNEITKLEKNGMFVYESVPGTTVHGFRSSEEDVSFIVEGTETSSITLELEPETDYKIHIDDIYVGKNKTNLGGKLSISVDLEPGREVKVDVRKAFD
;
A
#
# COMPACT_ATOMS: atom_id res chain seq x y z
N MET A 1 -37.92 -0.03 -6.20
CA MET A 1 -37.16 -1.11 -6.87
C MET A 1 -35.75 -0.59 -7.06
N SER A 2 -34.80 -1.17 -6.33
CA SER A 2 -33.50 -0.60 -6.02
C SER A 2 -32.63 -0.41 -7.26
N ILE A 3 -32.19 0.83 -7.51
CA ILE A 3 -31.13 1.13 -8.47
C ILE A 3 -29.85 0.65 -7.80
N MET A 4 -29.49 -0.60 -8.11
CA MET A 4 -28.28 -1.24 -7.63
C MET A 4 -27.10 -0.45 -8.22
N TYR A 5 -26.50 0.41 -7.40
CA TYR A 5 -25.15 0.91 -7.65
C TYR A 5 -24.28 -0.33 -7.88
N ARG A 6 -23.96 -0.63 -9.14
CA ARG A 6 -22.74 -1.37 -9.44
C ARG A 6 -21.61 -0.46 -8.99
N ARG A 7 -21.28 -0.54 -7.70
CA ARG A 7 -19.96 -0.21 -7.19
C ARG A 7 -19.02 -0.97 -8.10
N ILE A 8 -18.28 -0.26 -8.94
CA ILE A 8 -17.23 -0.84 -9.76
C ILE A 8 -16.25 -1.41 -8.73
N LYS A 9 -16.35 -2.71 -8.42
CA LYS A 9 -15.32 -3.41 -7.65
C LYS A 9 -14.08 -3.24 -8.52
N MET A 10 -13.14 -2.37 -8.13
CA MET A 10 -11.84 -2.37 -8.81
C MET A 10 -11.33 -3.81 -8.73
N SER A 11 -11.04 -4.37 -9.91
CA SER A 11 -10.69 -5.79 -10.00
C SER A 11 -9.40 -5.99 -9.22
N VAL A 12 -9.37 -7.04 -8.41
CA VAL A 12 -8.13 -7.51 -7.81
C VAL A 12 -7.09 -7.72 -8.92
N ILE A 13 -5.83 -7.40 -8.63
CA ILE A 13 -4.77 -7.28 -9.62
C ILE A 13 -4.28 -8.68 -10.01
N ASN A 14 -4.76 -9.16 -11.15
CA ASN A 14 -4.42 -10.50 -11.66
C ASN A 14 -2.92 -10.64 -11.98
N ASP A 15 -2.30 -9.58 -12.48
CA ASP A 15 -0.88 -9.54 -12.82
C ASP A 15 0.05 -9.27 -11.62
N LEU A 16 -0.50 -9.27 -10.40
CA LEU A 16 0.11 -8.94 -9.10
C LEU A 16 0.66 -7.52 -8.96
N ILE A 17 1.05 -6.88 -10.05
CA ILE A 17 1.48 -5.50 -10.13
C ILE A 17 1.25 -4.94 -11.55
N ASN A 18 0.64 -3.77 -11.61
CA ASN A 18 0.39 -2.97 -12.80
C ASN A 18 1.00 -1.58 -12.64
N ILE A 19 1.38 -0.98 -13.77
CA ILE A 19 1.92 0.38 -13.82
C ILE A 19 0.86 1.26 -14.50
N GLU A 20 0.34 2.23 -13.78
CA GLU A 20 -0.71 3.14 -14.25
C GLU A 20 -0.18 4.58 -14.31
N SER A 21 0.31 4.99 -15.47
CA SER A 21 0.97 6.30 -15.72
C SER A 21 2.09 6.61 -14.71
N ASP A 22 1.72 7.16 -13.55
CA ASP A 22 2.61 7.62 -12.48
C ASP A 22 2.43 6.87 -11.15
N SER A 23 1.66 5.79 -11.10
CA SER A 23 1.46 4.97 -9.90
C SER A 23 1.63 3.48 -10.14
N LEU A 24 1.80 2.75 -9.04
CA LEU A 24 1.77 1.29 -9.02
C LEU A 24 0.48 0.80 -8.37
N ASP A 25 -0.16 -0.15 -9.00
CA ASP A 25 -1.19 -0.97 -8.39
C ASP A 25 -0.55 -2.33 -8.12
N PHE A 26 -0.66 -2.89 -6.92
CA PHE A 26 -0.08 -4.20 -6.62
C PHE A 26 -0.81 -4.96 -5.51
N GLY A 27 -0.53 -6.25 -5.40
CA GLY A 27 -1.08 -7.11 -4.36
C GLY A 27 -2.40 -7.76 -4.74
N ASN A 28 -2.65 -8.90 -4.12
CA ASN A 28 -3.86 -9.69 -4.29
C ASN A 28 -4.09 -10.50 -3.00
N TYR A 29 -4.99 -9.99 -2.16
CA TYR A 29 -5.38 -10.63 -0.90
C TYR A 29 -6.32 -11.84 -1.10
N GLU A 30 -6.90 -12.02 -2.29
CA GLU A 30 -7.78 -13.16 -2.59
C GLU A 30 -6.99 -14.45 -2.87
N LEU A 31 -5.68 -14.37 -3.11
CA LEU A 31 -4.84 -15.56 -3.31
C LEU A 31 -4.69 -16.35 -2.02
N ALA A 32 -5.06 -17.63 -2.07
CA ALA A 32 -4.86 -18.56 -0.97
C ALA A 32 -3.38 -18.98 -0.79
N THR A 33 -2.55 -18.82 -1.83
CA THR A 33 -1.15 -19.23 -1.81
C THR A 33 -0.23 -18.11 -2.27
N LYS A 34 0.93 -18.02 -1.61
CA LYS A 34 1.96 -17.03 -1.90
C LYS A 34 2.37 -17.08 -3.37
N THR A 35 2.15 -15.97 -4.06
CA THR A 35 2.58 -15.76 -5.44
C THR A 35 3.55 -14.59 -5.50
N LYS A 36 4.48 -14.59 -6.47
CA LYS A 36 5.49 -13.55 -6.62
C LYS A 36 5.72 -13.19 -8.08
N LYS A 37 6.09 -11.94 -8.33
CA LYS A 37 6.58 -11.42 -9.62
C LYS A 37 7.80 -10.54 -9.35
N ASP A 38 8.82 -10.66 -10.19
CA ASP A 38 10.13 -10.03 -10.04
C ASP A 38 10.55 -9.42 -11.38
N GLY A 39 11.51 -8.51 -11.37
CA GLY A 39 12.01 -7.86 -12.59
C GLY A 39 11.04 -6.88 -13.23
N ILE A 40 10.11 -6.28 -12.46
CA ILE A 40 9.19 -5.27 -13.00
C ILE A 40 9.91 -3.92 -13.08
N GLU A 41 10.21 -3.43 -14.28
CA GLU A 41 10.85 -2.13 -14.47
C GLU A 41 9.83 -0.99 -14.42
N TYR A 42 10.08 0.02 -13.60
CA TYR A 42 9.29 1.24 -13.52
C TYR A 42 10.16 2.42 -13.14
N LYS A 43 10.14 3.49 -13.96
CA LYS A 43 10.93 4.72 -13.74
C LYS A 43 12.43 4.49 -13.47
N GLY A 44 13.01 3.45 -14.08
CA GLY A 44 14.42 3.09 -13.91
C GLY A 44 14.73 2.22 -12.68
N ASP A 45 13.73 1.95 -11.84
CA ASP A 45 13.84 1.04 -10.71
C ASP A 45 13.28 -0.35 -11.06
N ILE A 46 13.76 -1.38 -10.35
CA ILE A 46 13.29 -2.77 -10.47
C ILE A 46 12.46 -3.13 -9.25
N TYR A 47 11.23 -3.54 -9.47
CA TYR A 47 10.29 -3.92 -8.43
C TYR A 47 10.09 -5.43 -8.35
N LYS A 48 9.77 -5.88 -7.14
CA LYS A 48 9.41 -7.26 -6.82
C LYS A 48 8.26 -7.29 -5.84
N ILE A 49 7.23 -8.06 -6.17
CA ILE A 49 6.02 -8.25 -5.36
C ILE A 49 5.94 -9.70 -4.89
N LYS A 50 5.56 -9.89 -3.63
CA LYS A 50 5.14 -11.16 -3.04
C LYS A 50 3.79 -10.93 -2.37
N THR A 51 2.76 -11.68 -2.74
CA THR A 51 1.41 -11.43 -2.23
C THR A 51 0.59 -12.71 -2.09
N PHE A 52 -0.23 -12.74 -1.04
CA PHE A 52 -1.36 -13.63 -0.81
C PHE A 52 -2.16 -13.13 0.41
N ASN A 53 -3.22 -13.83 0.80
CA ASN A 53 -4.11 -13.42 1.89
C ASN A 53 -3.41 -13.07 3.22
N GLU A 54 -2.25 -13.64 3.55
CA GLU A 54 -1.54 -13.33 4.80
C GLU A 54 -0.53 -12.19 4.69
N ILE A 55 -0.05 -11.84 3.49
CA ILE A 55 0.95 -10.77 3.32
C ILE A 55 0.95 -10.21 1.91
N THR A 56 1.13 -8.90 1.80
CA THR A 56 1.52 -8.22 0.56
C THR A 56 2.82 -7.49 0.83
N LYS A 57 3.85 -7.73 0.01
CA LYS A 57 5.18 -7.13 0.18
C LYS A 57 5.73 -6.64 -1.14
N LEU A 58 6.08 -5.36 -1.20
CA LEU A 58 6.74 -4.72 -2.33
C LEU A 58 8.19 -4.36 -1.96
N GLU A 59 9.11 -4.74 -2.84
CA GLU A 59 10.52 -4.39 -2.81
C GLU A 59 10.87 -3.57 -4.06
N LYS A 60 11.77 -2.58 -3.92
CA LYS A 60 12.34 -1.73 -4.99
C LYS A 60 13.85 -1.80 -4.93
N ASN A 61 14.50 -2.20 -6.02
CA ASN A 61 15.95 -2.44 -6.11
C ASN A 61 16.48 -3.34 -4.97
N GLY A 62 15.68 -4.33 -4.56
CA GLY A 62 15.99 -5.23 -3.45
C GLY A 62 15.81 -4.63 -2.05
N MET A 63 15.44 -3.35 -1.94
CA MET A 63 15.08 -2.70 -0.68
C MET A 63 13.58 -2.79 -0.43
N PHE A 64 13.16 -2.76 0.83
CA PHE A 64 11.75 -2.82 1.17
C PHE A 64 11.07 -1.49 0.81
N VAL A 65 9.77 -1.52 0.49
CA VAL A 65 8.97 -0.30 0.27
C VAL A 65 7.68 -0.36 1.07
N TYR A 66 6.96 -1.48 0.95
CA TYR A 66 5.64 -1.67 1.54
C TYR A 66 5.51 -3.10 2.03
N GLU A 67 4.86 -3.30 3.18
CA GLU A 67 4.36 -4.59 3.60
C GLU A 67 3.05 -4.45 4.36
N SER A 68 2.10 -5.36 4.15
CA SER A 68 0.89 -5.47 4.95
C SER A 68 0.74 -6.87 5.53
N VAL A 69 0.22 -6.95 6.75
CA VAL A 69 -0.21 -8.19 7.39
C VAL A 69 -1.56 -7.95 8.07
N PRO A 70 -2.66 -8.63 7.68
CA PRO A 70 -2.78 -9.53 6.54
C PRO A 70 -2.54 -8.87 5.17
N GLY A 71 -2.53 -9.68 4.11
CA GLY A 71 -2.31 -9.23 2.74
C GLY A 71 -3.40 -8.29 2.25
N THR A 72 -3.00 -7.33 1.42
CA THR A 72 -3.86 -6.29 0.86
C THR A 72 -3.69 -6.18 -0.66
N THR A 73 -4.63 -5.49 -1.29
CA THR A 73 -4.44 -4.94 -2.64
C THR A 73 -4.31 -3.43 -2.50
N VAL A 74 -3.32 -2.88 -3.18
CA VAL A 74 -2.93 -1.48 -3.14
C VAL A 74 -3.11 -0.88 -4.51
N HIS A 75 -3.77 0.27 -4.57
CA HIS A 75 -4.07 1.00 -5.79
C HIS A 75 -3.47 2.41 -5.71
N GLY A 76 -2.98 2.91 -6.84
CA GLY A 76 -2.51 4.28 -6.97
C GLY A 76 -1.27 4.60 -6.14
N PHE A 77 -0.45 3.61 -5.78
CA PHE A 77 0.71 3.82 -4.92
C PHE A 77 1.72 4.77 -5.56
N ARG A 78 1.96 5.87 -4.86
CA ARG A 78 2.95 6.90 -5.19
C ARG A 78 3.83 7.13 -3.97
N SER A 79 5.12 7.29 -4.21
CA SER A 79 6.10 7.56 -3.18
C SER A 79 7.14 8.54 -3.73
N SER A 80 7.44 9.55 -2.93
CA SER A 80 8.50 10.53 -3.11
C SER A 80 9.36 10.58 -1.84
N GLU A 81 10.33 11.50 -1.79
CA GLU A 81 11.08 11.79 -0.56
C GLU A 81 10.21 12.47 0.52
N GLU A 82 9.12 13.14 0.13
CA GLU A 82 8.30 13.94 1.02
C GLU A 82 6.99 13.25 1.42
N ASP A 83 6.47 12.36 0.57
CA ASP A 83 5.14 11.78 0.77
C ASP A 83 4.98 10.39 0.17
N VAL A 84 4.04 9.64 0.76
CA VAL A 84 3.53 8.37 0.25
C VAL A 84 2.01 8.42 0.28
N SER A 85 1.37 8.04 -0.82
CA SER A 85 -0.09 8.02 -0.97
C SER A 85 -0.54 6.78 -1.71
N PHE A 86 -1.62 6.15 -1.24
CA PHE A 86 -2.23 5.00 -1.87
C PHE A 86 -3.66 4.77 -1.36
N ILE A 87 -4.41 3.95 -2.10
CA ILE A 87 -5.67 3.37 -1.67
C ILE A 87 -5.40 1.89 -1.37
N VAL A 88 -5.96 1.37 -0.29
CA VAL A 88 -5.78 -0.03 0.10
C VAL A 88 -7.11 -0.69 0.40
N GLU A 89 -7.22 -1.96 0.04
CA GLU A 89 -8.34 -2.83 0.37
C GLU A 89 -7.85 -4.18 0.90
N GLY A 90 -8.72 -4.85 1.66
CA GLY A 90 -8.44 -6.12 2.32
C GLY A 90 -9.70 -6.65 3.02
N THR A 91 -9.57 -7.77 3.71
CA THR A 91 -10.72 -8.45 4.35
C THR A 91 -10.89 -8.13 5.83
N GLU A 92 -9.85 -7.61 6.48
CA GLU A 92 -9.81 -7.30 7.90
C GLU A 92 -8.75 -6.23 8.18
N THR A 93 -8.72 -5.71 9.41
CA THR A 93 -7.72 -4.73 9.83
C THR A 93 -6.30 -5.23 9.52
N SER A 94 -5.56 -4.47 8.72
CA SER A 94 -4.18 -4.79 8.36
C SER A 94 -3.21 -3.81 8.99
N SER A 95 -2.09 -4.35 9.49
CA SER A 95 -0.90 -3.56 9.83
C SER A 95 -0.09 -3.33 8.56
N ILE A 96 0.06 -2.07 8.15
CA ILE A 96 0.84 -1.66 6.99
C ILE A 96 2.14 -1.02 7.48
N THR A 97 3.27 -1.47 6.96
CA THR A 97 4.60 -0.91 7.22
C THR A 97 5.17 -0.30 5.94
N LEU A 98 5.64 0.94 6.04
CA LEU A 98 6.30 1.69 4.97
C LEU A 98 7.78 1.88 5.30
N GLU A 99 8.62 1.93 4.26
CA GLU A 99 9.98 2.44 4.37
C GLU A 99 10.04 3.88 3.85
N LEU A 100 10.48 4.77 4.73
CA LEU A 100 10.55 6.21 4.57
C LEU A 100 11.94 6.67 5.04
N GLU A 101 12.17 7.98 5.06
CA GLU A 101 13.40 8.53 5.62
C GLU A 101 13.54 8.16 7.12
N PRO A 102 14.71 7.68 7.56
CA PRO A 102 15.02 7.40 8.97
C PRO A 102 14.83 8.61 9.88
N GLU A 103 14.45 8.33 11.12
CA GLU A 103 14.35 9.33 12.21
C GLU A 103 13.61 10.63 11.83
N THR A 104 12.57 10.50 11.01
CA THR A 104 11.83 11.62 10.43
C THR A 104 10.36 11.53 10.87
N ASP A 105 9.78 12.68 11.20
CA ASP A 105 8.38 12.78 11.58
C ASP A 105 7.47 12.86 10.36
N TYR A 106 6.34 12.14 10.40
CA TYR A 106 5.33 12.13 9.35
C TYR A 106 3.93 12.34 9.94
N LYS A 107 3.12 13.16 9.26
CA LYS A 107 1.68 13.29 9.48
C LYS A 107 0.96 12.22 8.68
N ILE A 108 0.02 11.53 9.32
CA ILE A 108 -0.72 10.42 8.73
C ILE A 108 -2.19 10.82 8.61
N HIS A 109 -2.77 10.61 7.43
CA HIS A 109 -4.20 10.71 7.20
C HIS A 109 -4.73 9.38 6.68
N ILE A 110 -5.90 8.98 7.18
CA ILE A 110 -6.66 7.81 6.74
C ILE A 110 -8.06 8.30 6.37
N ASP A 111 -8.51 8.02 5.15
CA ASP A 111 -9.75 8.57 4.57
C ASP A 111 -9.84 10.10 4.72
N ASP A 112 -8.73 10.79 4.44
CA ASP A 112 -8.55 12.24 4.61
C ASP A 112 -8.70 12.76 6.06
N ILE A 113 -8.85 11.87 7.05
CA ILE A 113 -8.89 12.21 8.48
C ILE A 113 -7.47 12.14 9.05
N TYR A 114 -7.01 13.21 9.69
CA TYR A 114 -5.74 13.22 10.40
C TYR A 114 -5.79 12.27 11.62
N VAL A 115 -4.93 11.26 11.63
CA VAL A 115 -4.90 10.24 12.69
C VAL A 115 -3.69 10.37 13.62
N GLY A 116 -2.68 11.17 13.24
CA GLY A 116 -1.55 11.47 14.12
C GLY A 116 -0.25 11.84 13.39
N LYS A 117 0.78 12.08 14.20
CA LYS A 117 2.16 12.32 13.79
C LYS A 117 3.03 11.23 14.42
N ASN A 118 3.78 10.49 13.61
CA ASN A 118 4.68 9.44 14.07
C ASN A 118 6.08 9.64 13.49
N LYS A 119 7.09 9.35 14.31
CA LYS A 119 8.49 9.35 13.89
C LYS A 119 8.89 7.97 13.39
N THR A 120 9.56 7.89 12.24
CA THR A 120 10.16 6.64 11.76
C THR A 120 11.29 6.18 12.68
N ASN A 121 11.54 4.88 12.71
CA ASN A 121 12.67 4.33 13.46
C ASN A 121 14.02 4.57 12.74
N LEU A 122 15.13 4.08 13.34
CA LEU A 122 16.48 4.17 12.77
C LEU A 122 16.60 3.56 11.36
N GLY A 123 15.74 2.61 11.02
CA GLY A 123 15.68 1.96 9.71
C GLY A 123 14.62 2.55 8.79
N GLY A 124 14.07 3.73 9.11
CA GLY A 124 13.07 4.40 8.26
C GLY A 124 11.69 3.75 8.27
N LYS A 125 11.41 2.81 9.16
CA LYS A 125 10.10 2.13 9.18
C LYS A 125 9.05 2.92 9.93
N LEU A 126 7.86 2.99 9.35
CA LEU A 126 6.64 3.51 9.95
C LEU A 126 5.51 2.51 9.73
N SER A 127 4.87 2.09 10.82
CA SER A 127 3.73 1.16 10.77
C SER A 127 2.44 1.86 11.16
N ILE A 128 1.37 1.58 10.43
CA ILE A 128 0.02 2.08 10.64
C ILE A 128 -0.98 0.92 10.63
N SER A 129 -1.99 1.01 11.48
CA SER A 129 -3.11 0.07 11.46
C SER A 129 -4.23 0.67 10.63
N VAL A 130 -4.71 -0.06 9.63
CA VAL A 130 -5.80 0.39 8.75
C VAL A 130 -6.97 -0.57 8.89
N ASP A 131 -8.12 -0.03 9.25
CA ASP A 131 -9.36 -0.79 9.40
C ASP A 131 -9.99 -1.08 8.03
N LEU A 132 -9.93 -2.33 7.60
CA LEU A 132 -10.42 -2.79 6.30
C LEU A 132 -11.52 -3.83 6.50
N GLU A 133 -12.41 -3.90 5.52
CA GLU A 133 -13.48 -4.88 5.45
C GLU A 133 -13.76 -5.19 3.97
N PRO A 134 -14.34 -6.36 3.63
CA PRO A 134 -14.52 -6.76 2.26
C PRO A 134 -15.25 -5.72 1.42
N GLY A 135 -14.59 -5.28 0.35
CA GLY A 135 -15.10 -4.28 -0.58
C GLY A 135 -14.94 -2.83 -0.14
N ARG A 136 -14.44 -2.53 1.06
CA ARG A 136 -14.07 -1.18 1.50
C ARG A 136 -12.66 -0.84 1.03
N GLU A 137 -12.55 0.32 0.40
CA GLU A 137 -11.30 0.94 0.02
C GLU A 137 -11.01 2.05 1.03
N VAL A 138 -9.75 2.15 1.47
CA VAL A 138 -9.31 3.16 2.43
C VAL A 138 -8.14 3.92 1.83
N LYS A 139 -8.23 5.25 1.84
CA LYS A 139 -7.15 6.12 1.37
C LYS A 139 -6.15 6.36 2.51
N VAL A 140 -4.87 6.24 2.21
CA VAL A 140 -3.77 6.53 3.14
C VAL A 140 -2.86 7.59 2.53
N ASP A 141 -2.61 8.65 3.29
CA ASP A 141 -1.64 9.70 2.95
C ASP A 141 -0.66 9.87 4.12
N VAL A 142 0.63 9.65 3.87
CA VAL A 142 1.72 9.84 4.82
C VAL A 142 2.63 10.93 4.29
N ARG A 143 2.77 12.04 5.01
CA ARG A 143 3.53 13.22 4.55
C ARG A 143 4.54 13.66 5.59
N LYS A 144 5.75 13.96 5.15
CA LYS A 144 6.82 14.48 6.01
C LYS A 144 6.31 15.71 6.76
N ALA A 145 6.51 15.73 8.06
CA ALA A 145 6.18 16.86 8.89
C ALA A 145 7.32 17.85 8.79
N PHE A 146 7.07 18.97 8.10
CA PHE A 146 7.91 20.16 8.22
C PHE A 146 7.41 20.93 9.45
N ASP A 147 8.32 21.15 10.40
CA ASP A 147 8.08 22.01 11.55
C ASP A 147 8.05 23.50 11.14
#